data_AF-A0A067KF60-F1
#
_entry.id   AF-A0A067KF60-F1
#
_cell.length_a   1.000
_cell.length_b   1.000
_cell.length_c   1.000
_cell.angle_alpha   90.00
_cell.angle_beta   90.00
_cell.angle_gamma   90.00
#
_symmetry.space_group_name_H-M   'P 1'
#
loop_
_entity.id
_entity.type
_entity.pdbx_description
1 polymer ?
#
loop_
_entity_poly.entity_id
_entity_poly.type
_entity_poly.pdbx_seq_one_letter_code
_entity_poly.pdbx_strand_id
1 'polypeptide(L)'
;MKEMEKENEIEIQESPLRPIFCLKRKVDMKPFDEIYDCFILDFDPGEPLHSISNLSLSTDDELSIVAERGQVACRDYPHPRHLCLKYPFEKTPHENYCHLCYCYACDTVAPCLYWTDPKSAHCNATEQIDAWKSERKLRKIESPIHN
;
A
#
# COMPACT_ATOMS: atom_id res chain seq x y z
N MET A 1 -16.70 23.29 -50.29
CA MET A 1 -15.50 22.93 -49.50
C MET A 1 -15.93 23.00 -48.05
N LYS A 2 -16.11 21.83 -47.43
CA LYS A 2 -15.33 21.35 -46.26
C LYS A 2 -15.87 21.94 -44.94
N GLU A 3 -16.20 21.19 -43.90
CA GLU A 3 -15.94 19.79 -43.54
C GLU A 3 -17.05 19.31 -42.58
N MET A 4 -17.29 18.00 -42.59
CA MET A 4 -18.10 17.28 -41.59
C MET A 4 -17.29 17.17 -40.31
N GLU A 5 -17.84 17.57 -39.17
CA GLU A 5 -17.35 17.15 -37.87
C GLU A 5 -18.28 16.04 -37.36
N LYS A 6 -17.74 14.81 -37.42
CA LYS A 6 -18.39 13.58 -37.00
C LYS A 6 -18.36 13.51 -35.48
N GLU A 7 -19.50 13.78 -34.85
CA GLU A 7 -19.70 13.49 -33.42
C GLU A 7 -19.54 11.98 -33.22
N ASN A 8 -18.51 11.62 -32.47
CA ASN A 8 -18.15 10.24 -32.18
C ASN A 8 -19.05 9.78 -31.03
N GLU A 9 -20.25 9.31 -31.35
CA GLU A 9 -21.13 8.63 -30.40
C GLU A 9 -20.38 7.42 -29.82
N ILE A 10 -20.02 7.51 -28.54
CA ILE A 10 -19.54 6.38 -27.77
C ILE A 10 -20.74 5.47 -27.58
N GLU A 11 -20.86 4.47 -28.45
CA GLU A 11 -21.83 3.40 -28.33
C GLU A 11 -21.53 2.64 -27.02
N ILE A 12 -22.23 3.00 -25.94
CA ILE A 12 -22.19 2.23 -24.69
C ILE A 12 -22.90 0.92 -25.02
N GLN A 13 -22.10 -0.07 -25.43
CA GLN A 13 -22.56 -1.44 -25.52
C GLN A 13 -22.91 -1.88 -24.09
N GLU A 14 -24.17 -1.69 -23.69
CA GLU A 14 -24.72 -2.28 -22.48
C GLU A 14 -24.56 -3.80 -22.62
N SER A 15 -23.50 -4.34 -22.01
CA SER A 15 -23.35 -5.77 -21.84
C SER A 15 -24.61 -6.27 -21.14
N PRO A 16 -25.23 -7.38 -21.60
CA PRO A 16 -26.42 -7.91 -20.96
C PRO A 16 -26.20 -8.03 -19.45
N LEU A 17 -27.06 -7.40 -18.65
CA LEU A 17 -26.96 -7.46 -17.19
C LEU A 17 -27.03 -8.92 -16.76
N ARG A 18 -25.88 -9.49 -16.40
CA ARG A 18 -25.80 -10.86 -15.89
C ARG A 18 -26.42 -10.87 -14.50
N PRO A 19 -27.20 -11.91 -14.13
CA PRO A 19 -27.71 -12.04 -12.77
C PRO A 19 -26.57 -11.99 -11.76
N ILE A 20 -26.71 -11.16 -10.73
CA ILE A 20 -25.75 -11.12 -9.62
C ILE A 20 -25.89 -12.43 -8.84
N PHE A 21 -24.86 -13.26 -8.86
CA PHE A 21 -24.85 -14.56 -8.19
C PHE A 21 -24.19 -14.47 -6.81
N CYS A 22 -24.78 -15.15 -5.82
CA CYS A 22 -24.23 -15.30 -4.48
C CYS A 22 -23.64 -16.70 -4.31
N LEU A 23 -22.32 -16.81 -4.21
CA LEU A 23 -21.61 -18.05 -3.96
C LEU A 23 -21.89 -18.52 -2.53
N LYS A 24 -22.40 -19.75 -2.40
CA LYS A 24 -22.84 -20.37 -1.13
C LYS A 24 -21.76 -21.15 -0.40
N ARG A 25 -20.77 -21.66 -1.12
CA ARG A 25 -19.78 -22.59 -0.58
C ARG A 25 -18.39 -22.28 -1.14
N LYS A 26 -17.38 -22.31 -0.27
CA LYS A 26 -15.96 -22.11 -0.65
C LYS A 26 -15.45 -23.09 -1.73
N VAL A 27 -15.99 -24.31 -1.76
CA VAL A 27 -15.58 -25.36 -2.74
C VAL A 27 -15.93 -25.01 -4.17
N ASP A 28 -16.93 -24.15 -4.37
CA ASP A 28 -17.41 -23.75 -5.68
C ASP A 28 -16.63 -22.53 -6.23
N MET A 29 -15.69 -21.96 -5.48
CA MET A 29 -14.99 -20.72 -5.88
C MET A 29 -14.25 -20.85 -7.21
N LYS A 30 -13.58 -21.99 -7.47
CA LYS A 30 -12.82 -22.21 -8.71
C LYS A 30 -13.70 -22.27 -9.98
N PRO A 31 -14.77 -23.09 -10.02
CA PRO A 31 -15.73 -23.03 -11.13
C PRO A 31 -16.31 -21.63 -11.35
N PHE A 32 -16.50 -20.85 -10.29
CA PHE A 32 -17.08 -19.51 -10.39
C PHE A 32 -16.10 -18.47 -10.94
N ASP A 33 -14.82 -18.53 -10.55
CA ASP A 33 -13.76 -17.65 -11.09
C ASP A 33 -13.57 -17.84 -12.61
N GLU A 34 -13.85 -19.03 -13.15
CA GLU A 34 -13.77 -19.30 -14.59
C GLU A 34 -14.97 -18.75 -15.39
N ILE A 35 -16.11 -18.52 -14.73
CA ILE A 35 -17.38 -18.16 -15.39
C ILE A 35 -17.73 -16.69 -15.17
N TYR A 36 -17.35 -16.12 -14.03
CA TYR A 36 -17.79 -14.80 -13.59
C TYR A 36 -16.61 -13.91 -13.18
N ASP A 37 -16.55 -12.71 -13.76
CA ASP A 37 -15.56 -11.71 -13.37
C ASP A 37 -15.87 -11.09 -11.99
N CYS A 38 -17.14 -11.12 -11.55
CA CYS A 38 -17.61 -10.59 -10.26
C CYS A 38 -18.78 -11.42 -9.70
N PHE A 39 -18.70 -11.85 -8.44
CA PHE A 39 -19.79 -12.52 -7.71
C PHE A 39 -19.75 -12.18 -6.20
N ILE A 40 -20.91 -12.28 -5.54
CA ILE A 40 -21.02 -11.98 -4.10
C ILE A 40 -20.70 -13.24 -3.30
N LEU A 41 -19.84 -13.13 -2.30
CA LEU A 41 -19.63 -14.20 -1.32
C LEU A 41 -20.70 -14.07 -0.23
N ASP A 42 -21.41 -15.16 0.07
CA ASP A 42 -22.32 -15.19 1.23
C ASP A 42 -21.66 -15.64 2.54
N PHE A 43 -20.35 -15.86 2.48
CA PHE A 43 -19.48 -16.24 3.60
C PHE A 43 -18.27 -15.30 3.64
N ASP A 44 -17.63 -15.20 4.82
CA ASP A 44 -16.39 -14.46 4.96
C ASP A 44 -15.22 -15.23 4.32
N PRO A 45 -14.55 -14.68 3.29
CA PRO A 45 -13.34 -15.28 2.71
C PRO A 45 -12.18 -15.35 3.71
N GLY A 46 -12.20 -14.52 4.75
CA GLY A 46 -11.22 -14.46 5.83
C GLY A 46 -11.49 -15.41 6.99
N GLU A 47 -12.68 -16.01 7.09
CA GLU A 47 -13.00 -16.87 8.23
C GLU A 47 -12.10 -18.12 8.26
N PRO A 48 -11.30 -18.31 9.33
CA PRO A 48 -10.39 -19.43 9.45
C PRO A 48 -11.15 -20.74 9.58
N LEU A 49 -10.75 -21.75 8.81
CA LEU A 49 -11.22 -23.12 9.00
C LEU A 49 -10.77 -23.60 10.38
N HIS A 50 -11.73 -23.75 11.30
CA HIS A 50 -11.59 -24.30 12.66
C HIS A 50 -10.83 -23.44 13.69
N SER A 51 -11.62 -22.76 14.51
CA SER A 51 -11.50 -22.65 15.98
C SER A 51 -10.11 -22.25 16.53
N ILE A 52 -9.90 -20.93 16.62
CA ILE A 52 -8.90 -20.28 17.49
C ILE A 52 -9.27 -20.40 18.99
N SER A 53 -10.24 -21.24 19.34
CA SER A 53 -10.96 -21.23 20.63
C SER A 53 -10.17 -21.78 21.82
N ASN A 54 -8.86 -22.02 21.68
CA ASN A 54 -8.01 -22.56 22.74
C ASN A 54 -6.85 -21.62 23.14
N LEU A 55 -6.89 -20.33 22.82
CA LEU A 55 -6.01 -19.38 23.50
C LEU A 55 -6.59 -19.05 24.87
N SER A 56 -6.11 -19.76 25.89
CA SER A 56 -6.29 -19.39 27.29
C SER A 56 -5.62 -18.03 27.52
N LEU A 57 -6.44 -17.03 27.84
CA LEU A 57 -6.02 -15.67 28.15
C LEU A 57 -5.41 -15.64 29.56
N SER A 58 -4.10 -15.82 29.69
CA SER A 58 -3.37 -15.38 30.89
C SER A 58 -3.27 -13.86 30.85
N THR A 59 -3.64 -13.21 31.95
CA THR A 59 -3.66 -11.76 32.15
C THR A 59 -2.25 -11.16 32.20
N ASP A 60 -1.59 -11.10 31.06
CA ASP A 60 -0.49 -10.18 30.81
C ASP A 60 -0.74 -9.57 29.43
N ASP A 61 -0.80 -8.25 29.35
CA ASP A 61 -1.16 -7.48 28.15
C ASP A 61 -0.05 -7.55 27.07
N GLU A 62 0.36 -8.75 26.68
CA GLU A 62 1.28 -9.00 25.57
C GLU A 62 0.49 -9.33 24.31
N LEU A 63 0.09 -8.29 23.58
CA LEU A 63 -0.47 -8.44 22.24
C LEU A 63 0.54 -9.13 21.32
N SER A 64 0.23 -10.37 20.95
CA SER A 64 1.08 -11.22 20.12
C SER A 64 0.48 -11.36 18.72
N ILE A 65 1.27 -11.09 17.67
CA ILE A 65 0.84 -11.33 16.29
C ILE A 65 0.91 -12.85 16.04
N VAL A 66 -0.24 -13.51 15.96
CA VAL A 66 -0.32 -14.98 15.80
C VAL A 66 -0.23 -15.44 14.34
N ALA A 67 -0.51 -14.55 13.38
CA ALA A 67 -0.37 -14.80 11.95
C ALA A 67 -0.35 -13.49 11.16
N GLU A 68 0.31 -13.50 10.00
CA GLU A 68 0.29 -12.44 8.99
C GLU A 68 -0.05 -13.08 7.64
N ARG A 69 -0.91 -12.46 6.83
CA ARG A 69 -1.27 -12.95 5.49
C ARG A 69 -1.29 -11.79 4.50
N GLY A 70 -0.64 -11.97 3.35
CA GLY A 70 -0.59 -10.98 2.27
C GLY A 70 0.66 -10.09 2.31
N GLN A 71 0.64 -9.01 1.53
CA GLN A 71 1.73 -8.02 1.47
C GLN A 71 1.51 -6.93 2.51
N VAL A 72 2.58 -6.51 3.19
CA VAL A 72 2.57 -5.45 4.20
C VAL A 72 3.16 -4.18 3.62
N ALA A 73 2.37 -3.12 3.53
CA ALA A 73 2.75 -1.83 2.92
C ALA A 73 4.14 -1.33 3.36
N CYS A 74 4.39 -1.34 4.66
CA CYS A 74 5.60 -0.79 5.29
C CYS A 74 6.82 -1.74 5.30
N ARG A 75 6.70 -2.91 4.67
CA ARG A 75 7.77 -3.90 4.53
C ARG A 75 8.01 -4.28 3.07
N ASP A 76 6.95 -4.46 2.30
CA ASP A 76 6.96 -5.12 0.99
C ASP A 76 6.78 -4.13 -0.18
N TYR A 77 6.48 -2.86 0.09
CA TYR A 77 6.37 -1.80 -0.92
C TYR A 77 7.30 -0.62 -0.62
N PRO A 78 7.59 0.25 -1.61
CA PRO A 78 8.34 1.48 -1.36
C PRO A 78 7.71 2.33 -0.27
N HIS A 79 8.46 2.63 0.78
CA HIS A 79 7.99 3.36 1.95
C HIS A 79 9.02 4.37 2.45
N PRO A 80 8.59 5.48 3.07
CA PRO A 80 9.53 6.41 3.68
C PRO A 80 10.17 5.75 4.90
N ARG A 81 11.42 6.10 5.17
CA ARG A 81 12.20 5.45 6.24
C ARG A 81 11.52 5.44 7.62
N HIS A 82 10.81 6.49 8.00
CA HIS A 82 10.12 6.54 9.29
C HIS A 82 8.95 5.54 9.44
N LEU A 83 8.52 4.91 8.34
CA LEU A 83 7.52 3.85 8.34
C LEU A 83 8.14 2.44 8.18
N CYS A 84 9.47 2.29 8.12
CA CYS A 84 10.09 1.00 7.85
C CYS A 84 9.84 -0.01 8.99
N LEU A 85 9.21 -1.15 8.68
CA LEU A 85 9.02 -2.23 9.66
C LEU A 85 10.28 -3.08 9.86
N LYS A 86 11.17 -3.16 8.86
CA LYS A 86 12.44 -3.90 8.99
C LYS A 86 13.42 -3.17 9.91
N TYR A 87 13.39 -1.84 9.89
CA TYR A 87 14.19 -0.98 10.75
C TYR A 87 13.26 0.02 11.47
N PRO A 88 12.57 -0.41 12.54
CA PRO A 88 11.63 0.43 13.26
C PRO A 88 12.27 1.75 13.69
N PHE A 89 11.60 2.86 13.41
CA PHE A 89 12.16 4.20 13.56
C PHE A 89 12.65 4.47 14.98
N GLU A 90 11.84 4.13 16.00
CA GLU A 90 12.15 4.38 17.41
C GLU A 90 13.18 3.41 18.01
N LYS A 91 13.43 2.26 17.36
CA LYS A 91 14.27 1.18 17.92
C LYS A 91 15.61 1.03 17.20
N THR A 92 15.80 1.70 16.07
CA THR A 92 16.99 1.51 15.22
C THR A 92 17.63 2.85 14.85
N PRO A 93 18.97 2.92 14.70
CA PRO A 93 19.63 4.12 14.20
C PRO A 93 19.01 4.62 12.91
N HIS A 94 18.77 5.92 12.80
CA HIS A 94 17.97 6.46 11.71
C HIS A 94 18.62 6.32 10.33
N GLU A 95 19.94 6.23 10.29
CA GLU A 95 20.74 5.97 9.09
C GLU A 95 20.49 4.60 8.45
N ASN A 96 19.97 3.61 9.18
CA ASN A 96 19.72 2.27 8.66
C ASN A 96 18.47 2.22 7.78
N TYR A 97 18.55 1.66 6.58
CA TYR A 97 17.41 1.56 5.66
C TYR A 97 17.32 0.16 5.01
N CYS A 98 16.13 -0.20 4.55
CA CYS A 98 15.95 -1.40 3.73
C CYS A 98 15.93 -1.03 2.24
N HIS A 99 16.01 -2.03 1.37
CA HIS A 99 16.01 -1.87 -0.09
C HIS A 99 14.74 -1.21 -0.68
N LEU A 100 13.64 -1.14 0.09
CA LEU A 100 12.39 -0.48 -0.29
C LEU A 100 12.23 0.89 0.36
N CYS A 101 13.17 1.33 1.20
CA CYS A 101 13.09 2.66 1.77
C CYS A 101 13.37 3.75 0.72
N TYR A 102 12.66 4.86 0.82
CA TYR A 102 12.98 6.09 0.11
C TYR A 102 13.15 7.26 1.09
N CYS A 103 13.86 8.27 0.64
CA CYS A 103 14.03 9.53 1.34
C CYS A 103 12.75 10.37 1.24
N TYR A 104 12.08 10.62 2.36
CA TYR A 104 10.86 11.43 2.39
C TYR A 104 11.04 12.85 1.82
N ALA A 105 12.18 13.49 2.07
CA ALA A 105 12.44 14.86 1.62
C ALA A 105 12.71 14.96 0.10
N CYS A 106 13.45 13.99 -0.47
CA CYS A 106 13.86 14.00 -1.89
C CYS A 106 12.96 13.18 -2.81
N ASP A 107 12.11 12.30 -2.28
CA ASP A 107 11.33 11.31 -3.07
C ASP A 107 12.22 10.40 -3.94
N THR A 108 13.44 10.07 -3.48
CA THR A 108 14.38 9.15 -4.15
C THR A 108 14.68 7.93 -3.27
N VAL A 109 15.14 6.83 -3.87
CA VAL A 109 15.57 5.62 -3.13
C VAL A 109 16.59 6.00 -2.04
N ALA A 110 16.46 5.40 -0.85
CA ALA A 110 17.39 5.61 0.24
C ALA A 110 18.70 4.85 -0.01
N PRO A 111 19.87 5.45 0.27
CA PRO A 111 20.07 6.79 0.83
C PRO A 111 20.12 7.85 -0.27
N CYS A 112 19.61 9.06 0.01
CA CYS A 112 19.84 10.23 -0.84
C CYS A 112 21.20 10.89 -0.51
N LEU A 113 21.59 11.94 -1.25
CA LEU A 113 22.83 12.69 -1.02
C LEU A 113 22.92 13.30 0.40
N TYR A 114 21.79 13.70 0.98
CA TYR A 114 21.72 14.37 2.29
C TYR A 114 21.29 13.42 3.42
N TRP A 115 21.39 12.11 3.20
CA TRP A 115 20.85 11.09 4.10
C TRP A 115 21.31 11.26 5.56
N THR A 116 22.61 11.40 5.75
CA THR A 116 23.27 11.60 7.06
C THR A 116 23.93 12.98 7.17
N ASP A 117 23.38 13.98 6.46
CA ASP A 117 23.94 15.33 6.47
C ASP A 117 23.96 15.91 7.91
N PRO A 118 25.09 16.49 8.37
CA PRO A 118 25.19 16.98 9.75
C PRO A 118 24.23 18.13 10.08
N LYS A 119 23.79 18.90 9.08
CA LYS A 119 22.89 20.05 9.28
C LYS A 119 21.44 19.65 9.13
N SER A 120 21.12 18.77 8.18
CA SER A 120 19.77 18.28 7.92
C SER A 120 19.79 16.83 7.46
N ALA A 121 19.99 15.90 8.39
CA ALA A 121 20.03 14.48 8.09
C ALA A 121 18.64 13.97 7.67
N HIS A 122 18.46 13.72 6.38
CA HIS A 122 17.19 13.27 5.77
C HIS A 122 16.71 11.91 6.27
N CYS A 123 17.59 11.11 6.88
CA CYS A 123 17.22 9.87 7.53
C CYS A 123 16.25 10.08 8.73
N ASN A 124 16.18 11.30 9.27
CA ASN A 124 15.24 11.75 10.31
C ASN A 124 13.93 12.32 9.74
N ALA A 125 13.77 12.35 8.41
CA ALA A 125 12.62 12.99 7.79
C ALA A 125 11.32 12.22 8.03
N THR A 126 10.35 12.90 8.69
CA THR A 126 9.02 12.37 8.99
C THR A 126 7.94 13.32 8.50
N GLU A 127 6.77 12.77 8.16
CA GLU A 127 5.62 13.61 7.80
C GLU A 127 4.99 14.32 9.00
N GLN A 128 5.33 13.91 10.22
CA GLN A 128 4.79 14.50 11.44
C GLN A 128 5.37 15.88 11.74
N ILE A 129 6.55 16.22 11.17
CA ILE A 129 7.23 17.48 11.39
C ILE A 129 7.02 18.40 10.18
N ASP A 130 6.47 19.59 10.41
CA ASP A 130 6.11 20.52 9.33
C ASP A 130 7.31 21.09 8.57
N ALA A 131 8.49 21.14 9.18
CA ALA A 131 9.73 21.52 8.50
C ALA A 131 10.04 20.57 7.32
N TRP A 132 9.90 19.25 7.51
CA TRP A 132 10.11 18.27 6.46
C TRP A 132 9.04 18.33 5.37
N LYS A 133 7.78 18.57 5.72
CA LYS A 133 6.71 18.82 4.74
C LYS A 133 7.05 20.02 3.84
N SER A 134 7.56 21.08 4.45
CA SER A 134 7.93 22.31 3.75
C SER A 134 9.14 22.09 2.85
N GLU A 135 10.19 21.43 3.37
CA GLU A 135 11.39 21.09 2.59
C GLU A 135 11.05 20.20 1.38
N ARG A 136 10.21 19.16 1.57
CA ARG A 136 9.77 18.29 0.47
C ARG A 136 9.02 19.08 -0.61
N LYS A 137 8.17 20.03 -0.25
CA LYS A 137 7.47 20.90 -1.21
C LYS A 137 8.45 21.78 -1.98
N LEU A 138 9.42 22.39 -1.31
CA LEU A 138 10.43 23.22 -1.95
C LEU A 138 11.25 22.43 -2.97
N ARG A 139 11.72 21.23 -2.60
CA ARG A 139 12.49 20.35 -3.49
C ARG A 139 11.71 19.90 -4.73
N LYS A 140 10.38 19.73 -4.62
CA LYS A 140 9.52 19.44 -5.77
C LYS A 140 9.44 20.60 -6.76
N ILE A 141 9.48 21.84 -6.26
CA ILE A 141 9.48 23.05 -7.08
C ILE A 141 10.87 23.27 -7.71
N GLU A 142 11.95 22.94 -6.98
CA GLU A 142 13.34 23.03 -7.44
C GLU A 142 13.76 21.90 -8.40
N SER A 143 12.92 20.88 -8.57
CA SER A 143 13.09 19.81 -9.56
C SER A 143 12.33 20.01 -10.89
N PRO A 144 12.29 21.20 -11.55
CA PRO A 144 11.80 21.25 -12.91
C PRO A 144 12.92 20.78 -13.84
N ILE A 145 12.69 19.61 -14.44
CA ILE A 145 13.36 19.07 -15.64
C ILE A 145 14.76 18.45 -15.38
N HIS A 146 14.79 17.13 -15.28
CA HIS A 146 15.76 16.31 -16.00
C HIS A 146 14.96 15.34 -16.87
N ASN A 147 14.84 15.68 -18.15
CA ASN A 147 14.53 14.75 -19.24
C ASN A 147 15.83 14.06 -19.67
#